data_AF-A0A7G2MML6-F1
#
_entry.id   AF-A0A7G2MML6-F1
#
_cell.length_a   1.000
_cell.length_b   1.000
_cell.length_c   1.000
_cell.angle_alpha   90.00
_cell.angle_beta   90.00
_cell.angle_gamma   90.00
#
_symmetry.space_group_name_H-M   'P 1'
#
loop_
_entity.id
_entity.type
_entity.pdbx_description
1 polymer ?
#
loop_
_entity_poly.entity_id
_entity_poly.type
_entity_poly.pdbx_seq_one_letter_code
_entity_poly.pdbx_strand_id
1 'polypeptide(L)'
;MRLNRGLSCLLFLGVLAFSGCSDDKWEGLKVFDGTFFEIGSEGEQLRIPIRSSSEWVVTGNWGKWCEIRQESGEKVDTLVLDVGVNIARQERGMSLELSNREETLEIELRQAAATEEYEYVLPVIFHVLYRVPEDDVPVGYLSSCLERVNELYRDGPVDMNLKFVLATHDPNGQLLEEPGVRREFREGLPMDMFDFVGNKFGDCAWIWDPKEYINVVIFDSKSILSGCAHFPYLPECVVLPGVLFSDWYADHLPDAHVHCVAWNRSHMFSRYELLGVIFDYDVFTLAHEMGHYLGLLHPFVDGKGILGIIVMTRRIIV
;
A
#
# COMPACT_ATOMS: atom_id res chain seq x y z
N MET A 1 -36.38 -63.98 -46.92
CA MET A 1 -36.15 -63.10 -48.08
C MET A 1 -34.77 -63.43 -48.63
N ARG A 2 -34.72 -63.97 -49.87
CA ARG A 2 -33.61 -64.16 -50.84
C ARG A 2 -32.18 -64.42 -50.32
N LEU A 3 -31.64 -65.64 -50.52
CA LEU A 3 -30.58 -66.06 -51.50
C LEU A 3 -29.24 -65.27 -51.41
N ASN A 4 -28.03 -65.79 -51.68
CA ASN A 4 -27.34 -67.08 -51.71
C ASN A 4 -25.92 -66.75 -52.25
N ARG A 5 -24.83 -67.27 -51.65
CA ARG A 5 -23.54 -67.70 -52.28
C ARG A 5 -22.56 -66.72 -52.98
N GLY A 6 -21.26 -67.01 -52.77
CA GLY A 6 -20.11 -66.77 -53.67
C GLY A 6 -18.99 -65.97 -53.00
N LEU A 7 -17.92 -66.57 -52.45
CA LEU A 7 -16.74 -67.15 -53.12
C LEU A 7 -16.06 -66.20 -54.13
N SER A 8 -14.92 -65.59 -53.75
CA SER A 8 -13.64 -65.73 -54.47
C SER A 8 -12.55 -64.78 -53.96
N CYS A 9 -11.35 -65.35 -53.83
CA CYS A 9 -10.06 -64.68 -53.69
C CYS A 9 -9.78 -63.74 -54.88
N LEU A 10 -9.04 -62.64 -54.66
CA LEU A 10 -7.82 -62.32 -55.41
C LEU A 10 -7.12 -61.05 -54.89
N LEU A 11 -5.79 -61.15 -54.87
CA LEU A 11 -4.79 -60.16 -54.47
C LEU A 11 -4.93 -58.82 -55.20
N PHE A 12 -4.51 -57.74 -54.55
CA PHE A 12 -3.60 -56.79 -55.19
C PHE A 12 -2.65 -56.13 -54.18
N LEU A 13 -1.35 -56.30 -54.47
CA LEU A 13 -0.22 -55.62 -53.85
C LEU A 13 -0.34 -54.09 -53.99
N GLY A 14 0.14 -53.39 -52.96
CA GLY A 14 1.08 -52.30 -53.13
C GLY A 14 0.51 -50.93 -53.49
N VAL A 15 0.28 -50.10 -52.46
CA VAL A 15 0.62 -48.68 -52.51
C VAL A 15 1.27 -48.30 -51.18
N LEU A 16 2.60 -48.32 -51.16
CA LEU A 16 3.38 -47.44 -50.29
C LEU A 16 3.39 -46.07 -50.99
N ALA A 17 2.65 -45.11 -50.44
CA ALA A 17 2.80 -43.70 -50.77
C ALA A 17 2.58 -42.89 -49.50
N PHE A 18 3.71 -42.53 -48.88
CA PHE A 18 3.93 -41.36 -48.02
C PHE A 18 2.72 -40.82 -47.24
N SER A 19 2.48 -41.34 -46.04
CA SER A 19 1.97 -40.48 -44.96
C SER A 19 3.15 -39.67 -44.43
N GLY A 20 3.45 -38.55 -45.10
CA GLY A 20 4.17 -37.48 -44.45
C GLY A 20 3.26 -36.93 -43.35
N CYS A 21 3.51 -37.34 -42.09
CA CYS A 21 3.15 -36.48 -40.96
C CYS A 21 4.02 -35.23 -41.12
N SER A 22 3.48 -34.18 -41.74
CA SER A 22 3.91 -32.86 -41.31
C SER A 22 3.29 -32.68 -39.93
N ASP A 23 4.04 -33.09 -38.90
CA ASP A 23 3.88 -32.46 -37.60
C ASP A 23 4.28 -31.01 -37.81
N ASP A 24 3.35 -30.19 -38.31
CA ASP A 24 3.51 -28.76 -38.37
C ASP A 24 3.55 -28.32 -36.91
N LYS A 25 4.77 -28.29 -36.36
CA LYS A 25 5.03 -27.75 -35.04
C LYS A 25 4.51 -26.33 -35.08
N TRP A 26 3.46 -26.08 -34.29
CA TRP A 26 2.89 -24.75 -34.19
C TRP A 26 3.97 -23.80 -33.67
N GLU A 27 4.33 -22.84 -34.50
CA GLU A 27 5.25 -21.75 -34.22
C GLU A 27 4.43 -20.46 -34.10
N GLY A 28 4.64 -19.70 -33.03
CA GLY A 28 3.93 -18.46 -32.78
C GLY A 28 3.68 -18.18 -31.31
N LEU A 29 2.94 -17.10 -31.08
CA LEU A 29 2.58 -16.50 -29.82
C LEU A 29 1.10 -16.11 -29.92
N LYS A 30 0.32 -16.46 -28.91
CA LYS A 30 -1.11 -16.19 -28.91
C LYS A 30 -1.59 -15.82 -27.53
N VAL A 31 -2.30 -14.70 -27.45
CA VAL A 31 -3.13 -14.32 -26.31
C VAL A 31 -4.56 -14.75 -26.59
N PHE A 32 -5.20 -15.46 -25.65
CA PHE A 32 -6.53 -16.04 -25.90
C PHE A 32 -7.67 -15.03 -25.79
N ASP A 33 -7.54 -14.04 -24.91
CA ASP A 33 -8.61 -13.09 -24.57
C ASP A 33 -8.54 -11.78 -25.37
N GLY A 34 -7.67 -11.74 -26.39
CA GLY A 34 -7.36 -10.53 -27.15
C GLY A 34 -6.21 -9.74 -26.54
N THR A 35 -5.86 -8.63 -27.19
CA THR A 35 -4.71 -7.80 -26.82
C THR A 35 -5.09 -6.43 -26.25
N PHE A 36 -6.38 -6.19 -26.00
CA PHE A 36 -6.88 -4.95 -25.44
C PHE A 36 -7.77 -5.26 -24.23
N PHE A 37 -7.47 -4.63 -23.09
CA PHE A 37 -8.15 -4.87 -21.83
C PHE A 37 -8.66 -3.55 -21.22
N GLU A 38 -9.98 -3.49 -20.96
CA GLU A 38 -10.61 -2.38 -20.23
C GLU A 38 -10.79 -2.74 -18.76
N ILE A 39 -10.40 -1.82 -17.88
CA ILE A 39 -10.33 -2.03 -16.44
C ILE A 39 -11.11 -0.92 -15.74
N GLY A 40 -11.85 -1.28 -14.69
CA GLY A 40 -12.52 -0.32 -13.82
C GLY A 40 -11.55 0.56 -13.03
N SER A 41 -12.06 1.65 -12.42
CA SER A 41 -11.25 2.52 -11.57
C SER A 41 -10.68 1.80 -10.35
N GLU A 42 -11.38 0.79 -9.81
CA GLU A 42 -11.02 0.12 -8.54
C GLU A 42 -9.75 -0.73 -8.62
N GLY A 43 -9.27 -1.01 -9.82
CA GLY A 43 -8.18 -1.97 -10.03
C GLY A 43 -8.64 -3.41 -9.89
N GLU A 44 -7.87 -4.32 -10.48
CA GLU A 44 -8.14 -5.76 -10.44
C GLU A 44 -6.88 -6.56 -10.78
N GLN A 45 -6.90 -7.85 -10.47
CA GLN A 45 -5.91 -8.78 -10.98
C GLN A 45 -6.35 -9.29 -12.35
N LEU A 46 -5.62 -8.91 -13.39
CA LEU A 46 -5.80 -9.46 -14.73
C LEU A 46 -4.98 -10.75 -14.90
N ARG A 47 -5.60 -11.75 -15.51
CA ARG A 47 -4.99 -13.05 -15.80
C ARG A 47 -5.13 -13.31 -17.28
N ILE A 48 -4.03 -13.20 -18.02
CA ILE A 48 -3.99 -13.26 -19.47
C ILE A 48 -3.38 -14.60 -19.88
N PRO A 49 -4.18 -15.57 -20.36
CA PRO A 49 -3.66 -16.85 -20.84
C PRO A 49 -2.86 -16.65 -22.12
N ILE A 50 -1.67 -17.22 -22.16
CA ILE A 50 -0.71 -17.14 -23.27
C ILE A 50 -0.38 -18.55 -23.74
N ARG A 51 -0.31 -18.72 -25.06
CA ARG A 51 0.33 -19.87 -25.69
C ARG A 51 1.51 -19.38 -26.52
N SER A 52 2.67 -20.00 -26.36
CA SER A 52 3.90 -19.66 -27.09
C SER A 52 4.65 -20.92 -27.52
N SER A 53 5.26 -20.89 -28.70
CA SER A 53 6.08 -21.97 -29.24
C SER A 53 7.47 -22.03 -28.62
N SER A 54 7.89 -20.93 -27.98
CA SER A 54 9.17 -20.77 -27.29
C SER A 54 8.97 -19.99 -25.98
N GLU A 55 10.05 -19.74 -25.24
CA GLU A 55 10.01 -18.82 -24.10
C GLU A 55 9.50 -17.44 -24.56
N TRP A 56 8.56 -16.88 -23.82
CA TRP A 56 8.04 -15.54 -24.03
C TRP A 56 8.53 -14.62 -22.91
N VAL A 57 8.67 -13.33 -23.23
CA VAL A 57 9.08 -12.28 -22.31
C VAL A 57 8.16 -11.08 -22.50
N VAL A 58 7.83 -10.41 -21.39
CA VAL A 58 7.11 -9.15 -21.37
C VAL A 58 8.10 -8.02 -21.14
N THR A 59 8.07 -7.02 -22.01
CA THR A 59 8.84 -5.78 -21.89
C THR A 59 7.92 -4.58 -22.01
N GLY A 60 8.33 -3.44 -21.47
CA GLY A 60 7.55 -2.22 -21.55
C GLY A 60 7.86 -1.26 -20.42
N ASN A 61 7.28 -0.07 -20.49
CA ASN A 61 7.27 0.87 -19.39
C ASN A 61 5.88 0.85 -18.77
N TRP A 62 5.69 0.00 -17.77
CA TRP A 62 4.49 0.01 -16.96
C TRP A 62 4.65 1.01 -15.81
N GLY A 63 3.60 1.78 -15.53
CA GLY A 63 3.64 2.73 -14.42
C GLY A 63 3.64 2.02 -13.07
N LYS A 64 4.02 2.73 -11.99
CA LYS A 64 3.98 2.21 -10.60
C LYS A 64 2.60 1.69 -10.14
N TRP A 65 1.56 1.87 -10.96
CA TRP A 65 0.19 1.44 -10.73
C TRP A 65 -0.14 0.04 -11.28
N CYS A 66 0.82 -0.65 -11.91
CA CYS A 66 0.64 -2.00 -12.43
C CYS A 66 1.88 -2.84 -12.07
N GLU A 67 1.68 -3.93 -11.33
CA GLU A 67 2.74 -4.90 -11.00
C GLU A 67 2.62 -6.14 -11.89
N ILE A 68 3.74 -6.57 -12.47
CA ILE A 68 3.82 -7.77 -13.30
C ILE A 68 4.43 -8.89 -12.46
N ARG A 69 3.64 -9.91 -12.11
CA ARG A 69 4.12 -11.02 -11.27
C ARG A 69 5.07 -11.98 -11.99
N GLN A 70 4.99 -12.00 -13.31
CA GLN A 70 5.77 -12.89 -14.16
C GLN A 70 6.13 -12.18 -15.46
N GLU A 71 7.42 -11.91 -15.64
CA GLU A 71 7.92 -11.25 -16.84
C GLU A 71 8.28 -12.25 -17.96
N SER A 72 8.36 -13.55 -17.67
CA SER A 72 8.60 -14.58 -18.68
C SER A 72 7.95 -15.92 -18.36
N GLY A 73 7.70 -16.71 -19.40
CA GLY A 73 7.13 -18.05 -19.29
C GLY A 73 7.30 -18.86 -20.57
N GLU A 74 6.71 -20.05 -20.64
CA GLU A 74 6.84 -20.93 -21.80
C GLU A 74 5.57 -21.72 -22.08
N LYS A 75 5.44 -22.25 -23.31
CA LYS A 75 4.33 -23.12 -23.72
C LYS A 75 2.97 -22.48 -23.43
N VAL A 76 2.16 -23.08 -22.55
CA VAL A 76 0.88 -22.54 -22.11
C VAL A 76 1.05 -22.05 -20.69
N ASP A 77 0.90 -20.74 -20.49
CA ASP A 77 1.10 -20.10 -19.21
C ASP A 77 0.11 -18.92 -19.04
N THR A 78 0.14 -18.23 -17.90
CA THR A 78 -0.73 -17.08 -17.62
C THR A 78 0.07 -15.89 -17.13
N LEU A 79 0.10 -14.82 -17.91
CA LEU A 79 0.61 -13.53 -17.46
C LEU A 79 -0.37 -12.95 -16.43
N VAL A 80 0.13 -12.63 -15.24
CA VAL A 80 -0.66 -12.05 -14.15
C VAL A 80 -0.20 -10.63 -13.90
N LEU A 81 -1.15 -9.69 -14.00
CA LEU A 81 -0.95 -8.27 -13.76
C LEU A 81 -1.82 -7.85 -12.57
N ASP A 82 -1.22 -7.25 -11.55
CA ASP A 82 -1.96 -6.60 -10.47
C ASP A 82 -2.09 -5.11 -10.78
N VAL A 83 -3.30 -4.71 -11.18
CA VAL A 83 -3.59 -3.33 -11.56
C VAL A 83 -4.16 -2.59 -10.36
N GLY A 84 -3.45 -1.57 -9.89
CA GLY A 84 -3.87 -0.74 -8.78
C GLY A 84 -5.04 0.19 -9.12
N VAL A 85 -5.68 0.74 -8.09
CA VAL A 85 -6.77 1.71 -8.21
C VAL A 85 -6.33 2.97 -8.98
N ASN A 86 -7.20 3.49 -9.86
CA ASN A 86 -7.05 4.79 -10.49
C ASN A 86 -7.94 5.82 -9.80
N ILE A 87 -7.36 6.55 -8.84
CA ILE A 87 -8.04 7.60 -8.08
C ILE A 87 -8.16 8.93 -8.85
N ALA A 88 -7.55 9.04 -10.03
CA ALA A 88 -7.57 10.27 -10.81
C ALA A 88 -8.89 10.43 -11.57
N ARG A 89 -9.29 11.70 -11.79
CA ARG A 89 -10.43 12.06 -12.66
C ARG A 89 -10.12 11.97 -14.16
N GLN A 90 -9.04 11.26 -14.50
CA GLN A 90 -8.56 11.05 -15.86
C GLN A 90 -8.30 9.57 -16.05
N GLU A 91 -8.63 9.07 -17.23
CA GLU A 91 -8.26 7.72 -17.62
C GLU A 91 -6.74 7.62 -17.76
N ARG A 92 -6.23 6.39 -17.61
CA ARG A 92 -4.83 6.07 -17.86
C ARG A 92 -4.74 4.79 -18.66
N GLY A 93 -3.62 4.60 -19.32
CA GLY A 93 -3.36 3.39 -20.07
C GLY A 93 -1.87 3.11 -20.20
N MET A 94 -1.56 1.91 -20.64
CA MET A 94 -0.20 1.45 -20.90
C MET A 94 -0.20 0.39 -22.00
N SER A 95 0.94 0.27 -22.67
CA SER A 95 1.21 -0.80 -23.63
C SER A 95 2.36 -1.67 -23.12
N LEU A 96 2.18 -2.98 -23.23
CA LEU A 96 3.20 -4.00 -22.99
C LEU A 96 3.55 -4.68 -24.30
N GLU A 97 4.81 -5.05 -24.46
CA GLU A 97 5.28 -5.89 -25.56
C GLU A 97 5.49 -7.31 -25.05
N LEU A 98 4.69 -8.25 -25.54
CA LEU A 98 4.88 -9.68 -25.31
C LEU A 98 5.60 -10.26 -26.52
N SER A 99 6.83 -10.75 -26.32
CA SER A 99 7.66 -11.28 -27.41
C SER A 99 8.05 -12.72 -27.17
N ASN A 100 8.11 -13.52 -28.23
CA ASN A 100 8.83 -14.79 -28.23
C ASN A 100 9.87 -14.80 -29.36
N ARG A 101 10.43 -15.97 -29.73
CA ARG A 101 11.42 -16.05 -30.82
C ARG A 101 10.88 -15.70 -32.21
N GLU A 102 9.58 -15.87 -32.43
CA GLU A 102 8.97 -15.79 -33.76
C GLU A 102 8.27 -14.44 -33.98
N GLU A 103 7.61 -13.91 -32.95
CA GLU A 103 6.81 -12.69 -33.07
C GLU A 103 6.70 -11.89 -31.77
N THR A 104 6.24 -10.65 -31.92
CA THR A 104 5.94 -9.69 -30.85
C THR A 104 4.48 -9.24 -30.98
N LEU A 105 3.76 -9.26 -29.86
CA LEU A 105 2.40 -8.76 -29.74
C LEU A 105 2.37 -7.59 -28.76
N GLU A 106 1.67 -6.52 -29.11
CA GLU A 106 1.37 -5.43 -28.17
C GLU A 106 0.11 -5.81 -27.36
N ILE A 107 0.16 -5.62 -26.05
CA ILE A 107 -0.98 -5.73 -25.13
C ILE A 107 -1.26 -4.34 -24.58
N GLU A 108 -2.45 -3.80 -24.87
CA GLU A 108 -2.90 -2.49 -24.43
C GLU A 108 -3.87 -2.62 -23.25
N LEU A 109 -3.63 -1.84 -22.20
CA LEU A 109 -4.50 -1.72 -21.03
C LEU A 109 -5.04 -0.30 -20.95
N ARG A 110 -6.36 -0.17 -20.78
CA ARG A 110 -7.02 1.11 -20.50
C ARG A 110 -7.81 1.01 -19.21
N GLN A 111 -7.49 1.90 -18.26
CA GLN A 111 -8.16 1.98 -16.99
C GLN A 111 -9.01 3.25 -16.89
N ALA A 112 -10.27 3.08 -16.51
CA ALA A 112 -11.22 4.17 -16.34
C ALA A 112 -10.79 5.16 -15.24
N ALA A 113 -11.25 6.41 -15.37
CA ALA A 113 -11.12 7.43 -14.34
C ALA A 113 -12.02 7.13 -13.12
N ALA A 114 -11.65 7.62 -11.93
CA ALA A 114 -12.51 7.59 -10.76
C ALA A 114 -13.77 8.44 -10.97
N THR A 115 -14.94 7.86 -10.69
CA THR A 115 -16.23 8.56 -10.70
C THR A 115 -16.59 9.17 -9.35
N GLU A 116 -15.99 8.70 -8.26
CA GLU A 116 -16.20 9.19 -6.90
C GLU A 116 -14.90 9.79 -6.31
N GLU A 117 -15.02 10.52 -5.20
CA GLU A 117 -13.83 10.94 -4.45
C GLU A 117 -13.31 9.72 -3.67
N TYR A 118 -12.00 9.46 -3.77
CA TYR A 118 -11.38 8.30 -3.15
C TYR A 118 -11.09 8.57 -1.67
N GLU A 119 -11.74 7.85 -0.76
CA GLU A 119 -11.44 7.90 0.68
C GLU A 119 -10.12 7.16 0.95
N TYR A 120 -9.09 7.87 1.40
CA TYR A 120 -7.80 7.24 1.72
C TYR A 120 -7.92 6.39 2.98
N VAL A 121 -7.69 5.09 2.87
CA VAL A 121 -7.67 4.18 4.03
C VAL A 121 -6.22 3.98 4.49
N LEU A 122 -5.90 4.47 5.69
CA LEU A 122 -4.54 4.51 6.22
C LEU A 122 -4.39 3.53 7.39
N PRO A 123 -3.65 2.41 7.24
CA PRO A 123 -3.43 1.47 8.33
C PRO A 123 -2.59 2.08 9.44
N VAL A 124 -3.03 1.90 10.69
CA VAL A 124 -2.35 2.37 11.89
C VAL A 124 -1.92 1.17 12.73
N ILE A 125 -0.66 1.17 13.16
CA ILE A 125 -0.11 0.23 14.12
C ILE A 125 0.35 0.99 15.37
N PHE A 126 -0.25 0.67 16.51
CA PHE A 126 0.15 1.17 17.81
C PHE A 126 1.22 0.23 18.40
N HIS A 127 2.45 0.73 18.50
CA HIS A 127 3.53 0.05 19.21
C HIS A 127 3.52 0.46 20.68
N VAL A 128 3.00 -0.38 21.56
CA VAL A 128 2.94 -0.12 23.01
C VAL A 128 4.22 -0.67 23.64
N LEU A 129 5.11 0.24 24.03
CA LEU A 129 6.33 -0.11 24.76
C LEU A 129 6.03 -0.15 26.25
N TYR A 130 6.28 -1.30 26.89
CA TYR A 130 6.02 -1.49 28.31
C TYR A 130 7.26 -2.00 29.05
N ARG A 131 7.37 -1.68 30.34
CA ARG A 131 8.40 -2.26 31.22
C ARG A 131 7.77 -3.10 32.32
N VAL A 132 6.58 -2.70 32.77
CA VAL A 132 5.75 -3.45 33.73
C VAL A 132 4.33 -3.58 33.17
N PRO A 133 3.52 -4.55 33.64
CA PRO A 133 2.15 -4.74 33.14
C PRO A 133 1.26 -3.49 33.23
N GLU A 134 1.53 -2.58 34.17
CA GLU A 134 0.79 -1.33 34.36
C GLU A 134 1.09 -0.27 33.28
N ASP A 135 2.14 -0.48 32.48
CA ASP A 135 2.45 0.38 31.33
C ASP A 135 1.59 0.03 30.10
N ASP A 136 0.85 -1.08 30.17
CA ASP A 136 0.02 -1.53 29.05
C ASP A 136 -1.16 -0.60 28.77
N VAL A 137 -1.54 -0.51 27.51
CA VAL A 137 -2.69 0.28 27.04
C VAL A 137 -3.66 -0.65 26.30
N PRO A 138 -4.89 -0.85 26.81
CA PRO A 138 -5.84 -1.77 26.20
C PRO A 138 -6.20 -1.39 24.77
N VAL A 139 -6.26 -2.38 23.87
CA VAL A 139 -6.64 -2.18 22.47
C VAL A 139 -7.99 -1.50 22.30
N GLY A 140 -8.97 -1.82 23.16
CA GLY A 140 -10.29 -1.18 23.13
C GLY A 140 -10.25 0.33 23.36
N TYR A 141 -9.31 0.81 24.18
CA TYR A 141 -9.10 2.24 24.38
C TYR A 141 -8.46 2.89 23.16
N LEU A 142 -7.42 2.27 22.58
CA LEU A 142 -6.75 2.76 21.37
C LEU A 142 -7.71 2.81 20.16
N SER A 143 -8.54 1.78 19.99
CA SER A 143 -9.59 1.73 18.97
C SER A 143 -10.58 2.89 19.14
N SER A 144 -11.05 3.13 20.36
CA SER A 144 -11.97 4.23 20.66
C SER A 144 -11.33 5.60 20.39
N CYS A 145 -10.05 5.78 20.71
CA CYS A 145 -9.33 6.99 20.32
C CYS A 145 -9.29 7.16 18.80
N LEU A 146 -8.94 6.12 18.05
CA LEU A 146 -8.83 6.18 16.60
C LEU A 146 -10.19 6.42 15.91
N GLU A 147 -11.26 5.82 16.40
CA GLU A 147 -12.63 6.07 15.94
C GLU A 147 -12.99 7.55 16.08
N ARG A 148 -12.65 8.16 17.20
CA ARG A 148 -12.93 9.57 17.48
C ARG A 148 -12.00 10.51 16.72
N VAL A 149 -10.76 10.10 16.44
CA VAL A 149 -9.91 10.82 15.49
C VAL A 149 -10.54 10.82 14.10
N ASN A 150 -11.09 9.70 13.62
CA ASN A 150 -11.80 9.66 12.35
C ASN A 150 -13.02 10.59 12.32
N GLU A 151 -13.79 10.68 13.42
CA GLU A 151 -14.88 11.67 13.54
C GLU A 151 -14.35 13.10 13.37
N LEU A 152 -13.23 13.47 14.02
CA LEU A 152 -12.64 14.80 13.88
C LEU A 152 -12.18 15.11 12.44
N TYR A 153 -11.65 14.13 11.72
CA TYR A 153 -11.17 14.29 10.34
C TYR A 153 -12.30 14.34 9.31
N ARG A 154 -13.43 13.68 9.58
CA ARG A 154 -14.62 13.68 8.71
C ARG A 154 -15.53 14.88 8.97
N ASP A 155 -15.82 15.14 10.25
CA ASP A 155 -16.84 16.11 10.67
C ASP A 155 -16.25 17.51 10.96
N GLY A 156 -14.96 17.69 10.67
CA GLY A 156 -14.31 18.99 10.71
C GLY A 156 -14.91 19.99 9.70
N PRO A 157 -14.46 21.26 9.71
CA PRO A 157 -14.92 22.26 8.74
C PRO A 157 -14.70 21.87 7.27
N VAL A 158 -13.77 20.95 7.04
CA VAL A 158 -13.48 20.29 5.77
C VAL A 158 -13.37 18.81 6.06
N ASP A 159 -14.12 18.00 5.31
CA ASP A 159 -13.93 16.55 5.28
C ASP A 159 -12.60 16.25 4.58
N MET A 160 -11.68 15.60 5.31
CA MET A 160 -10.35 15.28 4.82
C MET A 160 -10.35 14.09 3.84
N ASN A 161 -11.49 13.41 3.68
CA ASN A 161 -11.70 12.26 2.80
C ASN A 161 -10.64 11.17 3.00
N LEU A 162 -10.37 10.86 4.26
CA LEU A 162 -9.48 9.80 4.70
C LEU A 162 -10.04 9.13 5.94
N LYS A 163 -9.57 7.90 6.19
CA LYS A 163 -9.94 7.09 7.33
C LYS A 163 -8.74 6.30 7.83
N PHE A 164 -8.42 6.48 9.09
CA PHE A 164 -7.47 5.64 9.80
C PHE A 164 -8.13 4.33 10.22
N VAL A 165 -7.46 3.21 10.00
CA VAL A 165 -7.94 1.87 10.39
C VAL A 165 -6.88 1.12 11.15
N LEU A 166 -7.27 0.29 12.12
CA LEU A 166 -6.32 -0.60 12.78
C LEU A 166 -5.75 -1.59 11.75
N ALA A 167 -4.43 -1.68 11.68
CA ALA A 167 -3.75 -2.67 10.87
C ALA A 167 -4.21 -4.08 11.27
N THR A 168 -4.58 -4.93 10.33
CA THR A 168 -5.02 -6.31 10.64
C THR A 168 -3.92 -7.34 10.42
N HIS A 169 -2.89 -6.99 9.65
CA HIS A 169 -1.79 -7.87 9.29
C HIS A 169 -0.45 -7.22 9.67
N ASP A 170 0.55 -8.06 9.90
CA ASP A 170 1.94 -7.66 10.09
C ASP A 170 2.65 -7.41 8.74
N PRO A 171 3.90 -6.93 8.73
CA PRO A 171 4.68 -6.72 7.51
C PRO A 171 4.93 -7.99 6.67
N ASN A 172 4.73 -9.18 7.24
CA ASN A 172 4.85 -10.45 6.53
C ASN A 172 3.49 -10.96 5.99
N GLY A 173 2.42 -10.19 6.17
CA GLY A 173 1.06 -10.55 5.76
C GLY A 173 0.37 -11.55 6.70
N GLN A 174 0.86 -11.73 7.93
CA GLN A 174 0.22 -12.58 8.94
C GLN A 174 -0.80 -11.79 9.75
N LEU A 175 -1.95 -12.40 10.07
CA LEU A 175 -2.99 -11.77 10.87
C LEU A 175 -2.48 -11.50 12.31
N LEU A 176 -2.72 -10.29 12.81
CA LEU A 176 -2.39 -9.92 14.18
C LEU A 176 -3.38 -10.51 15.20
N GLU A 177 -2.86 -10.95 16.35
CA GLU A 177 -3.70 -11.41 17.47
C GLU A 177 -4.56 -10.27 18.04
N GLU A 178 -3.97 -9.08 18.17
CA GLU A 178 -4.66 -7.84 18.51
C GLU A 178 -4.54 -6.86 17.32
N PRO A 179 -5.62 -6.65 16.54
CA PRO A 179 -5.59 -5.72 15.41
C PRO A 179 -5.10 -4.33 15.81
N GLY A 180 -4.11 -3.85 15.07
CA GLY A 180 -3.54 -2.52 15.18
C GLY A 180 -2.67 -2.33 16.42
N VAL A 181 -2.31 -3.38 17.15
CA VAL A 181 -1.47 -3.26 18.34
C VAL A 181 -0.32 -4.25 18.33
N ARG A 182 0.89 -3.74 18.59
CA ARG A 182 2.10 -4.52 18.87
C ARG A 182 2.62 -4.13 20.24
N ARG A 183 2.80 -5.10 21.14
CA ARG A 183 3.27 -4.86 22.51
C ARG A 183 4.70 -5.36 22.65
N GLU A 184 5.60 -4.49 23.08
CA GLU A 184 7.03 -4.78 23.12
C GLU A 184 7.62 -4.36 24.47
N PHE A 185 8.34 -5.30 25.11
CA PHE A 185 9.05 -4.98 26.34
C PHE A 185 10.22 -4.06 26.03
N ARG A 186 10.36 -2.97 26.80
CA ARG A 186 11.43 -1.98 26.63
C ARG A 186 12.12 -1.65 27.95
N GLU A 187 13.40 -2.04 28.03
CA GLU A 187 14.26 -1.55 29.11
C GLU A 187 14.54 -0.05 28.96
N GLY A 188 14.72 0.65 30.08
CA GLY A 188 15.12 2.06 30.09
C GLY A 188 13.97 3.06 30.00
N LEU A 189 12.71 2.62 30.03
CA LEU A 189 11.56 3.51 30.25
C LEU A 189 11.61 4.16 31.66
N PRO A 190 11.24 5.45 31.80
CA PRO A 190 10.83 6.36 30.74
C PRO A 190 12.02 6.88 29.90
N MET A 191 11.81 7.06 28.59
CA MET A 191 12.83 7.58 27.65
C MET A 191 12.60 9.07 27.35
N ASP A 192 13.61 9.79 26.89
CA ASP A 192 13.35 11.11 26.30
C ASP A 192 12.77 10.95 24.89
N MET A 193 11.71 11.71 24.58
CA MET A 193 10.99 11.54 23.32
C MET A 193 11.81 12.03 22.12
N PHE A 194 12.61 13.09 22.26
CA PHE A 194 13.47 13.58 21.19
C PHE A 194 14.67 12.66 20.96
N ASP A 195 15.21 12.06 22.02
CA ASP A 195 16.19 10.99 21.89
C ASP A 195 15.62 9.80 21.10
N PHE A 196 14.36 9.41 21.36
CA PHE A 196 13.70 8.31 20.65
C PHE A 196 13.48 8.64 19.18
N VAL A 197 12.75 9.72 18.84
CA VAL A 197 12.48 10.06 17.43
C VAL A 197 13.75 10.47 16.67
N GLY A 198 14.76 10.96 17.39
CA GLY A 198 16.12 11.20 16.89
C GLY A 198 16.94 9.93 16.63
N ASN A 199 16.34 8.74 16.74
CA ASN A 199 16.95 7.44 16.50
C ASN A 199 18.19 7.13 17.38
N LYS A 200 18.27 7.70 18.59
CA LYS A 200 19.42 7.47 19.49
C LYS A 200 19.62 6.00 19.86
N PHE A 201 18.56 5.21 19.81
CA PHE A 201 18.56 3.80 20.18
C PHE A 201 18.51 2.84 18.99
N GLY A 202 18.51 3.34 17.74
CA GLY A 202 18.48 2.50 16.53
C GLY A 202 17.08 1.97 16.16
N ASP A 203 16.01 2.60 16.64
CA ASP A 203 14.62 2.18 16.47
C ASP A 203 14.06 2.32 15.04
N CYS A 204 14.75 3.03 14.14
CA CYS A 204 14.36 3.06 12.71
C CYS A 204 14.29 1.66 12.09
N ALA A 205 15.15 0.74 12.52
CA ALA A 205 15.15 -0.64 12.02
C ALA A 205 14.04 -1.52 12.63
N TRP A 206 13.34 -1.02 13.65
CA TRP A 206 12.34 -1.76 14.41
C TRP A 206 10.89 -1.39 14.07
N ILE A 207 10.66 -0.14 13.66
CA ILE A 207 9.34 0.32 13.19
C ILE A 207 8.94 -0.39 11.89
N TRP A 208 7.63 -0.48 11.65
CA TRP A 208 7.12 -1.05 10.41
C TRP A 208 7.29 -0.06 9.26
N ASP A 209 7.31 -0.55 8.03
CA ASP A 209 7.51 0.28 6.84
C ASP A 209 6.47 1.44 6.81
N PRO A 210 6.92 2.70 6.91
CA PRO A 210 6.04 3.87 6.86
C PRO A 210 5.24 4.02 5.56
N LYS A 211 5.60 3.30 4.49
CA LYS A 211 4.82 3.24 3.24
C LYS A 211 3.53 2.44 3.39
N GLU A 212 3.53 1.46 4.29
CA GLU A 212 2.42 0.53 4.50
C GLU A 212 1.62 0.87 5.77
N TYR A 213 2.28 1.48 6.77
CA TYR A 213 1.70 1.73 8.09
C TYR A 213 2.03 3.11 8.64
N ILE A 214 1.05 3.75 9.29
CA ILE A 214 1.30 4.85 10.22
C ILE A 214 1.70 4.23 11.56
N ASN A 215 2.97 4.42 11.92
CA ASN A 215 3.54 3.95 13.18
C ASN A 215 3.18 4.93 14.31
N VAL A 216 2.46 4.46 15.33
CA VAL A 216 2.21 5.23 16.57
C VAL A 216 2.91 4.54 17.73
N VAL A 217 3.97 5.12 18.26
CA VAL A 217 4.74 4.52 19.35
C VAL A 217 4.31 5.13 20.68
N ILE A 218 3.81 4.30 21.57
CA ILE A 218 3.29 4.68 22.89
C ILE A 218 4.27 4.25 23.96
N PHE A 219 4.74 5.19 24.77
CA PHE A 219 5.65 4.90 25.87
C PHE A 219 5.65 6.01 26.92
N ASP A 220 6.11 5.70 28.14
CA ASP A 220 6.34 6.73 29.16
C ASP A 220 7.55 7.58 28.78
N SER A 221 7.32 8.88 28.60
CA SER A 221 8.38 9.83 28.25
C SER A 221 8.76 10.72 29.42
N LYS A 222 10.05 11.08 29.47
CA LYS A 222 10.58 12.11 30.38
C LYS A 222 10.24 13.54 29.91
N SER A 223 9.80 13.70 28.67
CA SER A 223 9.42 15.00 28.10
C SER A 223 8.10 15.49 28.66
N ILE A 224 7.91 16.81 28.74
CA ILE A 224 6.64 17.45 29.11
C ILE A 224 5.60 17.41 27.97
N LEU A 225 6.02 16.99 26.78
CA LEU A 225 5.16 16.93 25.61
C LEU A 225 4.27 15.70 25.66
N SER A 226 3.00 15.90 25.28
CA SER A 226 2.00 14.84 25.20
C SER A 226 2.20 13.95 23.97
N GLY A 227 2.81 14.48 22.92
CA GLY A 227 3.22 13.72 21.74
C GLY A 227 4.15 14.55 20.85
N CYS A 228 4.67 13.90 19.80
CA CYS A 228 5.27 14.55 18.64
C CYS A 228 5.20 13.62 17.42
N ALA A 229 5.04 14.17 16.23
CA ALA A 229 5.14 13.42 14.99
C ALA A 229 6.31 13.88 14.11
N HIS A 230 6.82 12.94 13.32
CA HIS A 230 7.69 13.27 12.20
C HIS A 230 6.85 13.79 11.02
N PHE A 231 7.30 14.88 10.37
CA PHE A 231 6.62 15.43 9.19
C PHE A 231 6.82 14.53 7.95
N PRO A 232 5.87 14.47 7.01
CA PRO A 232 6.05 13.69 5.80
C PRO A 232 7.19 14.27 4.95
N TYR A 233 7.87 13.40 4.20
CA TYR A 233 8.77 13.84 3.16
C TYR A 233 7.96 14.15 1.92
N LEU A 234 8.06 15.39 1.42
CA LEU A 234 7.37 15.75 0.20
C LEU A 234 8.26 15.47 -1.03
N PRO A 235 7.67 15.04 -2.16
CA PRO A 235 8.37 15.03 -3.43
C PRO A 235 8.93 16.42 -3.77
N GLU A 236 10.07 16.50 -4.45
CA GLU A 236 10.69 17.78 -4.82
C GLU A 236 9.76 18.66 -5.67
N CYS A 237 8.84 18.06 -6.41
CA CYS A 237 7.85 18.75 -7.21
C CYS A 237 6.72 19.41 -6.38
N VAL A 238 6.70 19.20 -5.06
CA VAL A 238 5.69 19.72 -4.13
C VAL A 238 6.39 20.49 -3.01
N VAL A 239 6.51 21.81 -3.20
CA VAL A 239 7.14 22.68 -2.21
C VAL A 239 6.08 23.23 -1.27
N LEU A 240 5.95 22.64 -0.08
CA LEU A 240 5.27 23.28 1.05
C LEU A 240 6.34 23.91 1.95
N PRO A 241 6.28 25.24 2.18
CA PRO A 241 7.16 25.90 3.13
C PRO A 241 7.19 25.14 4.48
N GLY A 242 8.40 24.85 4.97
CA GLY A 242 8.61 24.24 6.30
C GLY A 242 8.56 22.72 6.36
N VAL A 243 8.35 22.05 5.24
CA VAL A 243 8.42 20.60 5.14
C VAL A 243 9.70 20.19 4.40
N LEU A 244 10.33 19.10 4.82
CA LEU A 244 11.49 18.55 4.11
C LEU A 244 11.02 17.99 2.77
N PHE A 245 11.72 18.35 1.69
CA PHE A 245 11.47 17.84 0.35
C PHE A 245 12.67 17.04 -0.14
N SER A 246 12.42 15.84 -0.66
CA SER A 246 13.42 15.02 -1.36
C SER A 246 12.74 13.80 -1.98
N ASP A 247 13.06 13.52 -3.24
CA ASP A 247 12.63 12.29 -3.90
C ASP A 247 13.38 11.04 -3.37
N TRP A 248 14.45 11.23 -2.57
CA TRP A 248 15.26 10.13 -2.01
C TRP A 248 14.41 9.13 -1.21
N TYR A 249 13.44 9.63 -0.43
CA TYR A 249 12.57 8.82 0.41
C TYR A 249 11.49 8.07 -0.37
N ALA A 250 11.30 8.37 -1.66
CA ALA A 250 10.36 7.60 -2.50
C ALA A 250 10.80 6.13 -2.60
N ASP A 251 12.11 5.89 -2.64
CA ASP A 251 12.69 4.55 -2.83
C ASP A 251 13.59 4.11 -1.65
N HIS A 252 13.73 4.92 -0.59
CA HIS A 252 14.51 4.59 0.62
C HIS A 252 13.70 4.84 1.89
N LEU A 253 13.79 3.93 2.86
CA LEU A 253 13.22 4.17 4.19
C LEU A 253 14.11 5.15 4.97
N PRO A 254 13.53 6.10 5.71
CA PRO A 254 14.29 6.98 6.58
C PRO A 254 15.02 6.18 7.67
N ASP A 255 16.34 6.33 7.75
CA ASP A 255 17.19 5.68 8.76
C ASP A 255 17.77 6.66 9.79
N ALA A 256 17.72 7.96 9.51
CA ALA A 256 18.20 9.01 10.42
C ALA A 256 17.23 9.33 11.57
N HIS A 257 15.92 9.19 11.34
CA HIS A 257 14.86 9.53 12.30
C HIS A 257 13.78 8.47 12.31
N VAL A 258 13.25 8.17 13.49
CA VAL A 258 12.16 7.20 13.64
C VAL A 258 10.89 7.85 13.12
N HIS A 259 10.46 7.42 11.93
CA HIS A 259 9.31 8.00 11.24
C HIS A 259 8.01 7.48 11.86
N CYS A 260 7.52 8.19 12.88
CA CYS A 260 6.36 7.80 13.65
C CYS A 260 5.64 9.00 14.28
N VAL A 261 4.46 8.74 14.83
CA VAL A 261 3.84 9.52 15.90
C VAL A 261 4.30 8.94 17.24
N ALA A 262 5.08 9.67 18.01
CA ALA A 262 5.41 9.32 19.39
C ALA A 262 4.35 9.90 20.33
N TRP A 263 3.75 9.05 21.16
CA TRP A 263 2.65 9.42 22.06
C TRP A 263 3.01 9.09 23.51
N ASN A 264 3.03 10.12 24.35
CA ASN A 264 3.46 9.99 25.74
C ASN A 264 2.37 9.37 26.61
N ARG A 265 2.60 8.11 27.01
CA ARG A 265 1.68 7.34 27.84
C ARG A 265 1.38 8.00 29.18
N SER A 266 2.34 8.73 29.75
CA SER A 266 2.19 9.39 31.06
C SER A 266 1.11 10.47 31.09
N HIS A 267 0.64 10.93 29.92
CA HIS A 267 -0.48 11.87 29.79
C HIS A 267 -1.81 11.19 29.39
N MET A 268 -1.78 9.90 29.08
CA MET A 268 -2.97 9.14 28.71
C MET A 268 -3.92 8.96 29.89
N PHE A 269 -5.22 8.80 29.58
CA PHE A 269 -6.32 8.67 30.54
C PHE A 269 -6.56 9.90 31.41
N SER A 270 -5.88 11.02 31.10
CA SER A 270 -6.13 12.28 31.79
C SER A 270 -7.43 12.90 31.27
N ARG A 271 -8.42 13.05 32.14
CA ARG A 271 -9.66 13.77 31.84
C ARG A 271 -9.51 15.20 32.33
N TYR A 272 -9.55 16.15 31.42
CA TYR A 272 -9.57 17.57 31.76
C TYR A 272 -11.00 18.08 31.65
N GLU A 273 -11.53 18.64 32.74
CA GLU A 273 -12.79 19.37 32.71
C GLU A 273 -12.49 20.86 32.71
N LEU A 274 -12.95 21.56 31.67
CA LEU A 274 -12.88 23.01 31.59
C LEU A 274 -14.27 23.56 31.32
N LEU A 275 -14.78 24.41 32.22
CA LEU A 275 -16.10 25.03 32.12
C LEU A 275 -17.26 24.03 31.96
N GLY A 276 -17.18 22.86 32.60
CA GLY A 276 -18.20 21.80 32.51
C GLY A 276 -18.13 20.95 31.24
N VAL A 277 -17.09 21.15 30.41
CA VAL A 277 -16.82 20.34 29.22
C VAL A 277 -15.67 19.40 29.52
N ILE A 278 -15.91 18.10 29.33
CA ILE A 278 -14.86 17.08 29.40
C ILE A 278 -14.11 17.09 28.07
N PHE A 279 -12.80 17.30 28.14
CA PHE A 279 -11.90 17.22 27.01
C PHE A 279 -11.21 15.86 27.00
N ASP A 280 -11.35 15.17 25.87
CA ASP A 280 -10.60 13.96 25.58
C ASP A 280 -9.23 14.32 25.04
N TYR A 281 -8.39 14.77 25.96
CA TYR A 281 -7.05 15.29 25.71
C TYR A 281 -6.21 14.33 24.84
N ASP A 282 -6.39 13.04 25.07
CA ASP A 282 -5.75 11.95 24.35
C ASP A 282 -6.16 11.89 22.88
N VAL A 283 -7.46 12.02 22.60
CA VAL A 283 -8.00 12.03 21.24
C VAL A 283 -7.50 13.26 20.47
N PHE A 284 -7.48 14.43 21.12
CA PHE A 284 -6.99 15.64 20.49
C PHE A 284 -5.48 15.60 20.25
N THR A 285 -4.70 15.04 21.19
CA THR A 285 -3.26 14.86 21.01
C THR A 285 -3.00 13.94 19.83
N LEU A 286 -3.66 12.76 19.78
CA LEU A 286 -3.49 11.85 18.66
C LEU A 286 -3.92 12.49 17.32
N ALA A 287 -5.09 13.14 17.26
CA ALA A 287 -5.55 13.82 16.05
C ALA A 287 -4.57 14.91 15.57
N HIS A 288 -4.02 15.68 16.51
CA HIS A 288 -3.07 16.75 16.27
C HIS A 288 -1.76 16.22 15.69
N GLU A 289 -1.17 15.21 16.32
CA GLU A 289 0.08 14.61 15.86
C GLU A 289 -0.10 13.84 14.54
N MET A 290 -1.24 13.18 14.33
CA MET A 290 -1.60 12.61 13.02
C MET A 290 -1.66 13.69 11.93
N GLY A 291 -2.10 14.90 12.29
CA GLY A 291 -2.14 16.03 11.37
C GLY A 291 -0.73 16.43 10.94
N HIS A 292 0.20 16.52 11.90
CA HIS A 292 1.62 16.74 11.62
C HIS A 292 2.24 15.64 10.75
N TYR A 293 1.91 14.38 11.02
CA TYR A 293 2.34 13.24 10.21
C TYR A 293 1.83 13.32 8.76
N LEU A 294 0.65 13.92 8.55
CA LEU A 294 0.08 14.20 7.22
C LEU A 294 0.48 15.57 6.65
N GLY A 295 1.40 16.29 7.30
CA GLY A 295 1.99 17.53 6.77
C GLY A 295 1.28 18.82 7.18
N LEU A 296 0.29 18.76 8.08
CA LEU A 296 -0.29 19.96 8.67
C LEU A 296 0.68 20.57 9.67
N LEU A 297 0.74 21.89 9.70
CA LEU A 297 1.60 22.62 10.63
C LEU A 297 0.76 23.34 11.69
N HIS A 298 1.39 23.81 12.76
CA HIS A 298 0.69 24.54 13.81
C HIS A 298 -0.03 25.80 13.25
N PRO A 299 -1.31 26.04 13.60
CA PRO A 299 -2.10 27.14 13.04
C PRO A 299 -1.69 28.53 13.57
N PHE A 300 -1.00 28.61 14.72
CA PHE A 300 -0.52 29.86 15.31
C PHE A 300 0.89 29.71 15.86
N VAL A 301 1.74 30.69 15.57
CA VAL A 301 3.08 30.85 16.16
C VAL A 301 2.98 32.03 17.13
N ASP A 302 3.31 31.83 18.40
CA ASP A 302 3.59 32.97 19.27
C ASP A 302 4.80 33.71 18.67
N GLY A 303 4.77 35.04 18.59
CA GLY A 303 5.64 35.88 17.75
C GLY A 303 7.17 35.83 17.98
N LYS A 304 7.72 34.72 18.49
CA LYS A 304 9.12 34.39 18.71
C LYS A 304 9.69 33.34 17.74
N GLY A 305 8.90 32.84 16.78
CA GLY A 305 9.43 32.08 15.65
C GLY A 305 9.97 30.68 16.00
N ILE A 306 9.42 30.02 17.03
CA ILE A 306 9.62 28.59 17.22
C ILE A 306 8.38 27.87 16.68
N LEU A 307 8.59 27.03 15.67
CA LEU A 307 7.64 26.13 15.02
C LEU A 307 6.33 26.76 14.54
N GLY A 308 6.38 27.32 13.34
CA GLY A 308 5.24 27.23 12.44
C GLY A 308 5.61 27.67 11.05
N ILE A 309 5.19 26.86 10.09
CA ILE A 309 4.94 27.34 8.76
C ILE A 309 3.48 27.03 8.45
N ILE A 310 2.82 27.78 7.59
CA ILE A 310 1.42 27.55 7.23
C ILE A 310 1.43 26.98 5.82
N VAL A 311 0.76 25.84 5.61
CA VAL A 311 0.00 25.62 4.38
C VAL A 311 -1.23 24.75 4.64
N MET A 312 -2.42 25.37 4.74
CA MET A 312 -3.66 24.68 4.33
C MET A 312 -3.78 24.88 2.82
N THR A 313 -3.28 23.92 2.06
CA THR A 313 -3.65 23.76 0.64
C THR A 313 -4.23 22.37 0.44
N ARG A 314 -5.22 22.28 -0.44
CA ARG A 314 -6.07 21.12 -0.83
C ARG A 314 -5.32 19.86 -1.32
N ARG A 315 -4.16 19.53 -0.80
CA ARG A 315 -3.40 18.33 -1.15
C ARG A 315 -2.69 17.80 0.08
N ILE A 316 -3.36 16.91 0.79
CA ILE A 316 -2.63 15.77 1.35
C ILE A 316 -2.14 15.01 0.12
N ILE A 317 -0.82 14.86 -0.01
CA ILE A 317 -0.22 13.97 -0.98
C ILE A 317 0.25 12.79 -0.14
N VAL A 318 -0.57 11.73 -0.14
CA VAL A 318 -0.11 10.38 0.16
C VAL A 318 0.53 9.84 -1.10
#